data_AF-A0A1X7VRV3-F1
#
_entry.id   AF-A0A1X7VRV3-F1
#
_cell.length_a   1.000
_cell.length_b   1.000
_cell.length_c   1.000
_cell.angle_alpha   90.00
_cell.angle_beta   90.00
_cell.angle_gamma   90.00
#
_symmetry.space_group_name_H-M   'P 1'
#
loop_
_entity.id
_entity.type
_entity.pdbx_description
1 polymer ?
#
loop_
_entity_poly.entity_id
_entity_poly.type
_entity_poly.pdbx_seq_one_letter_code
_entity_poly.pdbx_strand_id
1 'polypeptide(L)'
;MCVNLAAQVLCESVSNVIKLTGGPQATETSKFSLMFDMFFDTMNVTKFRSGKKSRKSFRVPYSNAQDERLKKEFVPYLDAWQATVDKRTDCTKAQKKRMLRSDETLLGIRRTVKSFVEFILYLFSLPEVKDLILEFLSNHMCLDHIESFFSCGRQRGGRSDNPSVSEFFNDTQAFRVIDSFCQGPVRGNCRGGTPGKKRAMNQNME
;
A
#
# COMPACT_ATOMS: atom_id res chain seq x y z
N MET A 1 -1.37 14.15 3.24
CA MET A 1 -0.39 13.13 3.70
C MET A 1 0.38 12.63 2.48
N CYS A 2 1.66 12.27 2.62
CA CYS A 2 2.53 11.94 1.48
C CYS A 2 3.07 10.51 1.62
N VAL A 3 2.25 9.52 1.28
CA VAL A 3 2.62 8.09 1.36
C VAL A 3 3.79 7.78 0.42
N ASN A 4 3.89 8.49 -0.71
CA ASN A 4 5.02 8.38 -1.63
C ASN A 4 6.39 8.61 -0.98
N LEU A 5 6.52 9.58 -0.06
CA LEU A 5 7.78 9.85 0.62
C LEU A 5 8.14 8.70 1.57
N ALA A 6 7.17 8.19 2.31
CA ALA A 6 7.38 7.04 3.19
C ALA A 6 7.84 5.80 2.41
N ALA A 7 7.19 5.52 1.27
CA ALA A 7 7.57 4.41 0.38
C ALA A 7 8.96 4.59 -0.24
N GLN A 8 9.37 5.83 -0.57
CA GLN A 8 10.73 6.11 -1.08
C GLN A 8 11.80 5.90 -0.01
N VAL A 9 11.52 6.23 1.24
CA VAL A 9 12.45 6.02 2.36
C VAL A 9 12.59 4.54 2.69
N LEU A 10 11.47 3.81 2.71
CA LEU A 10 11.42 2.37 3.02
C LEU A 10 11.46 1.54 1.73
N CYS A 11 12.52 1.72 0.93
CA CYS A 11 12.72 0.96 -0.29
C CYS A 11 14.01 0.15 -0.33
N GLU A 12 14.01 -0.89 -1.17
CA GLU A 12 15.16 -1.77 -1.40
C GLU A 12 16.44 -1.00 -1.76
N SER A 13 16.36 0.00 -2.62
CA SER A 13 17.53 0.81 -3.01
C SER A 13 18.15 1.53 -1.81
N VAL A 14 17.32 2.10 -0.92
CA VAL A 14 17.79 2.74 0.31
C VAL A 14 18.40 1.70 1.25
N SER A 15 17.77 0.52 1.39
CA SER A 15 18.32 -0.59 2.17
C SER A 15 19.72 -0.99 1.70
N ASN A 16 19.93 -1.09 0.38
CA ASN A 16 21.23 -1.42 -0.21
C ASN A 16 22.28 -0.34 0.05
N VAL A 17 21.92 0.94 -0.07
CA VAL A 17 22.83 2.06 0.24
C VAL A 17 23.22 2.04 1.72
N ILE A 18 22.26 1.88 2.64
CA ILE A 18 22.52 1.80 4.09
C ILE A 18 23.49 0.66 4.40
N LYS A 19 23.31 -0.50 3.75
CA LYS A 19 24.20 -1.66 3.91
C LYS A 19 25.61 -1.39 3.39
N LEU A 20 25.72 -0.69 2.26
CA LEU A 20 27.01 -0.36 1.63
C LEU A 20 27.79 0.68 2.43
N THR A 21 27.13 1.73 2.93
CA THR A 21 27.80 2.90 3.52
C THR A 21 27.83 2.87 5.05
N GLY A 22 26.88 2.19 5.69
CA GLY A 22 26.67 2.29 7.15
C GLY A 22 27.42 1.26 7.99
N GLY A 23 28.14 0.31 7.38
CA GLY A 23 28.90 -0.71 8.11
C GLY A 23 28.05 -1.63 9.00
N PRO A 24 28.66 -2.37 9.95
CA PRO A 24 27.95 -3.36 10.76
C PRO A 24 26.79 -2.81 11.59
N GLN A 25 26.91 -1.56 12.07
CA GLN A 25 25.90 -0.92 12.92
C GLN A 25 24.60 -0.58 12.17
N ALA A 26 24.66 -0.44 10.84
CA ALA A 26 23.50 -0.09 10.02
C ALA A 26 22.75 -1.31 9.46
N THR A 27 23.23 -2.52 9.74
CA THR A 27 22.66 -3.79 9.22
C THR A 27 21.19 -3.95 9.59
N GLU A 28 20.82 -3.67 10.84
CA GLU A 28 19.43 -3.80 11.29
C GLU A 28 18.51 -2.75 10.66
N THR A 29 19.00 -1.54 10.44
CA THR A 29 18.24 -0.48 9.74
C THR A 29 18.01 -0.83 8.27
N SER A 30 19.04 -1.37 7.60
CA SER A 30 18.92 -1.90 6.24
C SER A 30 17.88 -3.02 6.17
N LYS A 31 17.93 -3.97 7.11
CA LYS A 31 16.97 -5.06 7.20
C LYS A 31 15.54 -4.57 7.46
N PHE A 32 15.37 -3.60 8.36
CA PHE A 32 14.07 -2.96 8.60
C PHE A 32 13.48 -2.36 7.32
N SER A 33 14.28 -1.57 6.58
CA SER A 33 13.83 -0.97 5.32
C SER A 33 13.42 -2.02 4.29
N LEU A 34 14.20 -3.09 4.15
CA LEU A 34 13.91 -4.19 3.22
C LEU A 34 12.62 -4.95 3.58
N MET A 35 12.42 -5.26 4.87
CA MET A 35 11.22 -5.97 5.33
C MET A 35 9.95 -5.16 5.08
N PHE A 36 10.01 -3.84 5.27
CA PHE A 36 8.88 -2.97 4.98
C PHE A 36 8.67 -2.74 3.47
N ASP A 37 9.73 -2.61 2.65
CA ASP A 37 9.62 -2.57 1.18
C ASP A 37 8.91 -3.83 0.67
N MET A 38 9.35 -5.00 1.13
CA MET A 38 8.71 -6.29 0.83
C MET A 38 7.24 -6.29 1.22
N PHE A 39 6.91 -5.90 2.45
CA PHE A 39 5.51 -5.84 2.92
C PHE A 39 4.66 -4.92 2.03
N PHE A 40 5.14 -3.71 1.73
CA PHE A 40 4.40 -2.76 0.89
C PHE A 40 4.23 -3.25 -0.55
N ASP A 41 5.28 -3.77 -1.17
CA ASP A 41 5.21 -4.26 -2.56
C ASP A 41 4.27 -5.46 -2.69
N THR A 42 4.27 -6.32 -1.67
CA THR A 42 3.43 -7.53 -1.59
C THR A 42 1.94 -7.19 -1.36
N MET A 43 1.66 -6.13 -0.61
CA MET A 43 0.30 -5.65 -0.34
C MET A 43 -0.23 -4.66 -1.38
N ASN A 44 0.58 -4.23 -2.35
CA ASN A 44 0.22 -3.23 -3.36
C ASN A 44 0.57 -3.65 -4.80
N VAL A 45 0.31 -4.92 -5.12
CA VAL A 45 0.50 -5.44 -6.47
C VAL A 45 -0.62 -4.94 -7.37
N THR A 46 -0.26 -4.15 -8.38
CA THR A 46 -1.21 -3.43 -9.25
C THR A 46 -1.26 -3.93 -10.69
N LYS A 47 -0.26 -4.68 -11.15
CA LYS A 47 -0.11 -5.06 -12.56
C LYS A 47 0.47 -6.46 -12.67
N PHE A 48 -0.07 -7.26 -13.58
CA PHE A 48 0.37 -8.64 -13.80
C PHE A 48 1.84 -8.80 -14.20
N ARG A 49 2.41 -7.79 -14.86
CA ARG A 49 3.77 -7.86 -15.43
C ARG A 49 4.77 -6.89 -14.78
N SER A 50 4.37 -6.06 -13.81
CA SER A 50 5.25 -5.03 -13.26
C SER A 50 6.43 -5.64 -12.51
N GLY A 51 6.19 -6.63 -11.63
CA GLY A 51 7.25 -7.29 -10.87
C GLY A 51 8.34 -7.91 -11.76
N LYS A 52 7.94 -8.59 -12.85
CA LYS A 52 8.88 -9.16 -13.84
C LYS A 52 9.72 -8.08 -14.53
N LYS A 53 9.10 -6.98 -14.96
CA LYS A 53 9.79 -5.87 -15.63
C LYS A 53 10.73 -5.10 -14.71
N SER A 54 10.30 -4.83 -13.48
CA SER A 54 11.11 -4.10 -12.49
C SER A 54 12.06 -5.01 -11.71
N ARG A 55 12.12 -6.31 -12.04
CA ARG A 55 12.90 -7.34 -11.32
C ARG A 55 12.63 -7.36 -9.81
N LYS A 56 11.41 -7.01 -9.41
CA LYS A 56 10.96 -7.05 -8.01
C LYS A 56 10.08 -8.27 -7.79
N SER A 57 10.63 -9.29 -7.15
CA SER A 57 9.93 -10.55 -6.85
C SER A 57 8.67 -10.33 -6.01
N PHE A 58 8.73 -9.42 -5.04
CA PHE A 58 7.60 -9.15 -4.15
C PHE A 58 6.44 -8.40 -4.80
N ARG A 59 6.64 -7.86 -6.00
CA ARG A 59 5.60 -7.17 -6.78
C ARG A 59 4.94 -8.06 -7.84
N VAL A 60 5.15 -9.37 -7.79
CA VAL A 60 4.42 -10.31 -8.65
C VAL A 60 3.02 -10.60 -8.09
N PRO A 61 2.02 -10.79 -8.95
CA PRO A 61 0.68 -11.22 -8.53
C PRO A 61 0.72 -12.51 -7.74
N TYR A 62 -0.28 -12.71 -6.89
CA TYR A 62 -0.51 -14.00 -6.27
C TYR A 62 -1.14 -14.93 -7.30
N SER A 63 -0.65 -16.15 -7.37
CA SER A 63 -1.09 -17.14 -8.37
C SER A 63 -1.38 -18.51 -7.79
N ASN A 64 -1.18 -18.70 -6.48
CA ASN A 64 -1.40 -19.97 -5.81
C ASN A 64 -1.63 -19.77 -4.31
N ALA A 65 -2.25 -20.77 -3.68
CA ALA A 65 -2.55 -20.77 -2.25
C ALA A 65 -1.29 -20.85 -1.38
N GLN A 66 -0.18 -21.39 -1.91
CA GLN A 66 1.07 -21.65 -1.18
C GLN A 66 2.02 -20.44 -1.20
N ASP A 67 1.52 -19.25 -1.51
CA ASP A 67 2.30 -18.02 -1.45
C ASP A 67 2.52 -17.60 0.01
N GLU A 68 3.62 -18.09 0.58
CA GLU A 68 3.96 -17.89 1.98
C GLU A 68 4.94 -16.71 2.19
N ARG A 69 5.13 -15.82 1.21
CA ARG A 69 6.18 -14.77 1.27
C ARG A 69 6.07 -13.87 2.52
N LEU A 70 4.85 -13.46 2.88
CA LEU A 70 4.61 -12.69 4.11
C LEU A 70 4.77 -13.53 5.38
N LYS A 71 4.33 -14.80 5.33
CA LYS A 71 4.33 -15.71 6.48
C LYS A 71 5.74 -16.16 6.86
N LYS A 72 6.61 -16.41 5.87
CA LYS A 72 7.97 -16.90 6.07
C LYS A 72 8.97 -15.82 6.46
N GLU A 73 8.83 -14.62 5.90
CA GLU A 73 9.83 -13.57 6.08
C GLU A 73 9.35 -12.47 7.05
N PHE A 74 8.18 -11.89 6.81
CA PHE A 74 7.75 -10.68 7.52
C PHE A 74 7.23 -10.94 8.93
N VAL A 75 6.36 -11.95 9.12
CA VAL A 75 5.79 -12.26 10.44
C VAL A 75 6.89 -12.63 11.45
N PRO A 76 7.83 -13.56 11.15
CA PRO A 76 8.89 -13.90 12.08
C PRO A 76 9.81 -12.71 12.36
N TYR A 77 10.03 -11.83 11.38
CA TYR A 77 10.79 -10.60 11.58
C TYR A 77 10.13 -9.68 12.62
N LEU A 78 8.82 -9.44 12.52
CA LEU A 78 8.10 -8.59 13.49
C LEU A 78 8.17 -9.16 14.92
N ASP A 79 8.02 -10.48 15.05
CA ASP A 79 8.06 -11.14 16.35
C ASP A 79 9.48 -11.13 16.95
N ALA A 80 10.50 -11.37 16.12
CA ALA A 80 11.90 -11.25 16.53
C ALA A 80 12.27 -9.81 16.92
N TRP A 81 11.80 -8.82 16.17
CA TRP A 81 12.03 -7.40 16.47
C TRP A 81 11.44 -7.02 17.82
N GLN A 82 10.18 -7.37 18.07
CA GLN A 82 9.54 -7.10 19.37
C GLN A 82 10.24 -7.84 20.51
N ALA A 83 10.51 -9.14 20.35
CA ALA A 83 11.20 -9.92 21.38
C ALA A 83 12.61 -9.37 21.69
N THR A 84 13.31 -8.83 20.69
CA THR A 84 14.62 -8.20 20.89
C THR A 84 14.51 -6.95 21.73
N VAL A 85 13.55 -6.07 21.44
CA VAL A 85 13.32 -4.85 22.24
C VAL A 85 12.90 -5.19 23.67
N ASP A 86 12.04 -6.19 23.85
CA ASP A 86 11.54 -6.58 25.17
C ASP A 86 12.66 -7.13 26.06
N LYS A 87 13.58 -7.93 25.50
CA LYS A 87 14.72 -8.53 26.21
C LYS A 87 15.79 -7.54 26.64
N ARG A 88 15.83 -6.32 26.08
CA ARG A 88 16.85 -5.31 26.43
C ARG A 88 16.74 -4.90 27.90
N THR A 89 17.80 -5.06 28.68
CA THR A 89 17.84 -4.63 30.09
C THR A 89 18.40 -3.21 30.25
N ASP A 90 19.06 -2.69 29.22
CA ASP A 90 19.73 -1.39 29.16
C ASP A 90 18.80 -0.20 28.90
N CYS A 91 17.50 -0.45 28.70
CA CYS A 91 16.53 0.57 28.27
C CYS A 91 15.33 0.67 29.22
N THR A 92 14.91 1.89 29.51
CA THR A 92 13.64 2.17 30.21
C THR A 92 12.44 1.72 29.37
N LYS A 93 11.28 1.49 30.04
CA LYS A 93 10.02 1.16 29.35
C LYS A 93 9.65 2.20 28.29
N ALA A 94 9.88 3.48 28.56
CA ALA A 94 9.61 4.56 27.61
C ALA A 94 10.54 4.53 26.39
N GLN A 95 11.83 4.21 26.57
CA GLN A 95 12.76 4.02 25.46
C GLN A 95 12.37 2.81 24.61
N LYS A 96 12.02 1.68 25.23
CA LYS A 96 11.52 0.49 24.52
C LYS A 96 10.29 0.80 23.67
N LYS A 97 9.32 1.55 24.24
CA LYS A 97 8.12 1.97 23.50
C LYS A 97 8.42 2.86 22.30
N ARG A 98 9.49 3.68 22.35
CA ARG A 98 9.95 4.48 21.20
C ARG A 98 10.71 3.68 20.14
N MET A 99 11.32 2.56 20.52
CA MET A 99 12.02 1.67 19.58
C MET A 99 11.04 0.84 18.75
N LEU A 100 9.83 0.62 19.27
CA LEU A 100 8.73 -0.03 18.56
C LEU A 100 7.80 1.02 17.94
N ARG A 101 7.00 0.60 16.96
CA ARG A 101 5.84 1.38 16.56
C ARG A 101 4.79 1.34 17.66
N SER A 102 3.76 2.18 17.56
CA SER A 102 2.66 2.14 18.53
C SER A 102 2.06 0.73 18.58
N ASP A 103 1.57 0.34 19.75
CA ASP A 103 1.02 -0.99 19.99
C ASP A 103 -0.14 -1.28 19.01
N GLU A 104 -0.93 -0.25 18.70
CA GLU A 104 -2.02 -0.30 17.73
C GLU A 104 -1.52 -0.53 16.31
N THR A 105 -0.43 0.12 15.92
CA THR A 105 0.16 -0.04 14.57
C THR A 105 0.73 -1.44 14.39
N LEU A 106 1.47 -1.95 15.38
CA LEU A 106 2.02 -3.31 15.32
C LEU A 106 0.92 -4.37 15.32
N LEU A 107 -0.10 -4.19 16.16
CA LEU A 107 -1.27 -5.07 16.18
C LEU A 107 -2.00 -5.04 14.82
N GLY A 108 -2.19 -3.85 14.25
CA GLY A 108 -2.81 -3.66 12.94
C GLY A 108 -2.04 -4.38 11.85
N ILE A 109 -0.72 -4.17 11.74
CA ILE A 109 0.13 -4.84 10.76
C ILE A 109 0.05 -6.36 10.91
N ARG A 110 0.15 -6.89 12.13
CA ARG A 110 0.03 -8.35 12.37
C ARG A 110 -1.31 -8.91 11.93
N ARG A 111 -2.40 -8.23 12.28
CA ARG A 111 -3.75 -8.65 11.88
C ARG A 111 -3.88 -8.62 10.36
N THR A 112 -3.47 -7.53 9.71
CA THR A 112 -3.50 -7.40 8.25
C THR A 112 -2.74 -8.54 7.58
N VAL A 113 -1.51 -8.84 8.00
CA VAL A 113 -0.71 -9.90 7.38
C VAL A 113 -1.34 -11.27 7.58
N LYS A 114 -1.75 -11.61 8.81
CA LYS A 114 -2.36 -12.92 9.09
C LYS A 114 -3.68 -13.10 8.33
N SER A 115 -4.58 -12.11 8.39
CA SER A 115 -5.85 -12.14 7.67
C SER A 115 -5.65 -12.21 6.15
N PHE A 116 -4.66 -11.49 5.63
CA PHE A 116 -4.37 -11.51 4.20
C PHE A 116 -3.83 -12.87 3.74
N VAL A 117 -2.94 -13.51 4.50
CA VAL A 117 -2.44 -14.85 4.19
C VAL A 117 -3.58 -15.88 4.17
N GLU A 118 -4.45 -15.86 5.18
CA GLU A 118 -5.63 -16.75 5.22
C GLU A 118 -6.61 -16.45 4.07
N PHE A 119 -6.78 -15.17 3.72
CA PHE A 119 -7.59 -14.78 2.58
C PHE A 119 -7.05 -15.33 1.25
N ILE A 120 -5.73 -15.26 1.01
CA ILE A 120 -5.10 -15.84 -0.19
C ILE A 120 -5.29 -17.36 -0.21
N LEU A 121 -5.07 -18.04 0.92
CA LEU A 121 -5.30 -19.48 1.03
C LEU A 121 -6.74 -19.86 0.66
N TYR A 122 -7.71 -19.13 1.21
CA TYR A 122 -9.13 -19.32 0.91
C TYR A 122 -9.46 -19.01 -0.56
N LEU A 123 -9.02 -17.87 -1.08
CA LEU A 123 -9.30 -17.43 -2.44
C LEU A 123 -8.85 -18.48 -3.47
N PHE A 124 -7.66 -19.03 -3.32
CA PHE A 124 -7.11 -20.05 -4.21
C PHE A 124 -7.61 -21.47 -3.92
N SER A 125 -8.37 -21.67 -2.84
CA SER A 125 -9.10 -22.93 -2.61
C SER A 125 -10.41 -23.01 -3.40
N LEU A 126 -10.92 -21.87 -3.89
CA LEU A 126 -12.14 -21.81 -4.68
C LEU A 126 -11.93 -22.47 -6.05
N PRO A 127 -12.82 -23.40 -6.47
CA PRO A 127 -12.74 -24.06 -7.77
C PRO A 127 -12.63 -23.06 -8.93
N GLU A 128 -13.41 -21.98 -8.89
CA GLU A 128 -13.45 -20.97 -9.95
C GLU A 128 -12.11 -20.26 -10.12
N VAL A 129 -11.35 -20.06 -9.04
CA VAL A 129 -10.04 -19.42 -9.08
C VAL A 129 -8.97 -20.41 -9.53
N LYS A 130 -9.06 -21.66 -9.03
CA LYS A 130 -8.11 -22.73 -9.32
C LYS A 130 -8.21 -23.20 -10.78
N ASP A 131 -9.42 -23.39 -11.28
CA ASP A 131 -9.68 -23.96 -12.61
C ASP A 131 -9.44 -22.92 -13.72
N LEU A 132 -9.64 -21.63 -13.42
CA LEU A 132 -9.39 -20.53 -14.36
C LEU A 132 -7.98 -19.93 -14.25
N ILE A 133 -7.12 -20.46 -13.36
CA ILE A 133 -5.73 -20.01 -13.15
C ILE A 133 -5.67 -18.48 -12.98
N LEU A 134 -6.54 -17.94 -12.13
CA LEU A 134 -6.65 -16.50 -11.94
C LEU A 134 -5.49 -15.99 -11.09
N GLU A 135 -4.96 -14.82 -11.45
CA GLU A 135 -3.99 -14.10 -10.64
C GLU A 135 -4.68 -13.01 -9.82
N PHE A 136 -4.26 -12.83 -8.57
CA PHE A 136 -4.81 -11.82 -7.66
C PHE A 136 -3.88 -10.62 -7.51
N LEU A 137 -4.46 -9.41 -7.62
CA LEU A 137 -3.80 -8.12 -7.46
C LEU A 137 -4.19 -7.52 -6.11
N SER A 138 -3.21 -7.35 -5.20
CA SER A 138 -3.47 -6.94 -3.81
C SER A 138 -3.82 -5.47 -3.64
N ASN A 139 -3.64 -4.63 -4.66
CA ASN A 139 -3.99 -3.21 -4.62
C ASN A 139 -5.49 -2.92 -4.39
N HIS A 140 -6.36 -3.92 -4.52
CA HIS A 140 -7.78 -3.78 -4.24
C HIS A 140 -8.14 -3.94 -2.75
N MET A 141 -7.18 -4.31 -1.91
CA MET A 141 -7.38 -4.52 -0.47
C MET A 141 -7.09 -3.28 0.38
N CYS A 142 -6.86 -2.12 -0.25
CA CYS A 142 -6.66 -0.85 0.44
C CYS A 142 -7.78 0.15 0.12
N LEU A 143 -7.90 1.16 0.98
CA LEU A 143 -8.92 2.22 0.86
C LEU A 143 -8.50 3.34 -0.11
N ASP A 144 -7.42 3.16 -0.88
CA ASP A 144 -6.92 4.16 -1.84
C ASP A 144 -8.01 4.59 -2.84
N HIS A 145 -8.87 3.67 -3.26
CA HIS A 145 -9.99 3.96 -4.16
C HIS A 145 -11.00 4.93 -3.54
N ILE A 146 -11.26 4.79 -2.24
CA ILE A 146 -12.17 5.67 -1.48
C ILE A 146 -11.50 7.03 -1.23
N GLU A 147 -10.21 7.04 -0.88
CA GLU A 147 -9.44 8.29 -0.74
C GLU A 147 -9.38 9.07 -2.05
N SER A 148 -9.21 8.35 -3.17
CA SER A 148 -9.27 8.91 -4.52
C SER A 148 -10.64 9.53 -4.80
N PHE A 149 -11.73 8.83 -4.46
CA PHE A 149 -13.09 9.37 -4.58
C PHE A 149 -13.28 10.67 -3.79
N PHE A 150 -12.86 10.70 -2.51
CA PHE A 150 -12.93 11.92 -1.71
C PHE A 150 -12.09 13.07 -2.29
N SER A 151 -10.94 12.74 -2.87
CA SER A 151 -10.09 13.72 -3.54
C SER A 151 -10.75 14.29 -4.79
N CYS A 152 -11.46 13.48 -5.57
CA CYS A 152 -12.25 13.94 -6.72
C CYS A 152 -13.38 14.89 -6.28
N GLY A 153 -14.08 14.58 -5.18
CA GLY A 153 -15.09 15.47 -4.60
C GLY A 153 -14.52 16.84 -4.24
N ARG A 154 -13.43 16.87 -3.47
CA ARG A 154 -12.75 18.13 -3.09
C ARG A 154 -12.23 18.92 -4.29
N GLN A 155 -11.82 18.24 -5.37
CA GLN A 155 -11.37 18.91 -6.60
C GLN A 155 -12.50 19.63 -7.36
N ARG A 156 -13.75 19.14 -7.28
CA ARG A 156 -14.90 19.78 -7.95
C ARG A 156 -15.33 21.08 -7.29
N GLY A 157 -15.20 21.17 -5.97
CA GLY A 157 -15.54 22.37 -5.19
C GLY A 157 -14.69 23.61 -5.52
N GLY A 158 -13.65 23.48 -6.36
CA GLY A 158 -12.77 24.56 -6.77
C GLY A 158 -12.00 25.15 -5.60
N ARG A 159 -12.61 26.12 -4.90
CA ARG A 159 -12.09 26.75 -3.68
C ARG A 159 -12.63 26.14 -2.37
N SER A 160 -13.66 25.30 -2.44
CA SER A 160 -14.23 24.62 -1.27
C SER A 160 -13.52 23.28 -1.03
N ASP A 161 -12.30 23.36 -0.49
CA ASP A 161 -11.52 22.17 -0.11
C ASP A 161 -12.23 21.33 0.98
N ASN A 162 -13.13 21.95 1.75
CA ASN A 162 -13.88 21.34 2.83
C ASN A 162 -15.39 21.56 2.65
N PRO A 163 -16.06 20.73 1.83
CA PRO A 163 -17.48 20.88 1.56
C PRO A 163 -18.33 20.61 2.80
N SER A 164 -19.46 21.29 2.89
CA SER A 164 -20.57 20.94 3.77
C SER A 164 -21.21 19.61 3.35
N VAL A 165 -22.04 19.05 4.22
CA VAL A 165 -22.78 17.80 3.96
C VAL A 165 -23.64 17.92 2.70
N SER A 166 -24.32 19.06 2.51
CA SER A 166 -25.16 19.31 1.34
C SER A 166 -24.34 19.35 0.04
N GLU A 167 -23.21 20.06 0.05
CA GLU A 167 -22.29 20.12 -1.09
C GLU A 167 -21.73 18.74 -1.44
N PHE A 168 -21.34 17.95 -0.43
CA PHE A 168 -20.86 16.58 -0.64
C PHE A 168 -21.92 15.68 -1.30
N PHE A 169 -23.20 15.80 -0.90
CA PHE A 169 -24.29 15.06 -1.54
C PHE A 169 -24.50 15.49 -2.99
N ASN A 170 -24.49 16.79 -3.26
CA ASN A 170 -24.64 17.32 -4.62
C ASN A 170 -23.49 16.87 -5.53
N ASP A 171 -22.25 16.91 -5.05
CA ASP A 171 -21.08 16.40 -5.78
C ASP A 171 -21.18 14.90 -6.04
N THR A 172 -21.62 14.13 -5.04
CA THR A 172 -21.83 12.68 -5.16
C THR A 172 -22.88 12.35 -6.21
N GLN A 173 -23.98 13.10 -6.28
CA GLN A 173 -25.00 12.92 -7.30
C GLN A 173 -24.49 13.30 -8.69
N ALA A 174 -23.71 14.38 -8.79
CA ALA A 174 -23.07 14.75 -10.05
C ALA A 174 -22.14 13.64 -10.58
N PHE A 175 -21.41 12.93 -9.71
CA PHE A 175 -20.60 11.77 -10.10
C PHE A 175 -21.43 10.58 -10.59
N ARG A 176 -22.68 10.44 -10.16
CA ARG A 176 -23.57 9.34 -10.58
C ARG A 176 -24.24 9.63 -11.92
N VAL A 177 -24.53 10.90 -12.22
CA VAL A 177 -25.30 11.31 -13.41
C VAL A 177 -24.41 11.61 -14.61
N ILE A 178 -23.23 12.22 -14.39
CA ILE A 178 -22.31 12.50 -15.48
C ILE A 178 -21.42 11.27 -15.67
N ASP A 179 -21.52 10.61 -16.83
CA ASP A 179 -20.64 9.49 -17.28
C ASP A 179 -19.15 9.88 -17.38
N SER A 180 -18.79 11.08 -16.92
CA SER A 180 -17.42 11.44 -16.60
C SER A 180 -17.00 10.67 -15.36
N PHE A 181 -16.48 9.46 -15.58
CA PHE A 181 -15.59 8.76 -14.67
C PHE A 181 -14.77 9.78 -13.88
N CYS A 182 -14.79 9.67 -12.54
CA CYS A 182 -13.92 10.40 -11.63
C CYS A 182 -12.52 10.47 -12.26
N GLN A 183 -12.19 11.59 -12.91
CA GLN A 183 -10.86 11.77 -13.47
C GLN A 183 -9.94 11.67 -12.26
N GLY A 184 -9.05 10.66 -12.28
CA GLY A 184 -8.22 10.35 -11.12
C GLY A 184 -7.58 11.62 -10.56
N PRO A 185 -7.40 11.70 -9.23
CA PRO A 185 -7.07 12.94 -8.56
C PRO A 185 -5.82 13.58 -9.17
N VAL A 186 -5.88 14.89 -9.47
CA VAL A 186 -4.76 15.68 -10.01
C VAL A 186 -3.51 15.56 -9.13
N ARG A 187 -3.68 15.33 -7.82
CA ARG A 187 -2.61 15.08 -6.85
C ARG A 187 -3.00 13.94 -5.90
N GLY A 188 -2.67 12.71 -6.25
CA GLY A 188 -2.84 11.55 -5.37
C GLY A 188 -1.71 11.41 -4.33
N ASN A 189 -1.95 10.62 -3.29
CA ASN A 189 -0.97 10.28 -2.23
C ASN A 189 0.26 9.53 -2.77
N CYS A 190 0.11 8.86 -3.93
CA CYS A 190 1.17 8.24 -4.72
C CYS A 190 1.26 8.97 -6.08
N ARG A 191 2.35 9.73 -6.33
CA ARG A 191 2.57 10.38 -7.63
C ARG A 191 2.93 9.32 -8.68
N GLY A 192 2.20 9.26 -9.79
CA GLY A 192 2.52 8.35 -10.91
C GLY A 192 1.34 7.68 -11.63
N GLY A 193 0.10 7.90 -11.17
CA GLY A 193 -1.07 7.60 -12.01
C GLY A 193 -1.08 8.57 -13.19
N THR A 194 -1.11 8.05 -14.42
CA THR A 194 -1.31 8.89 -15.61
C THR A 194 -2.59 9.69 -15.39
N PRO A 195 -2.56 11.04 -15.42
CA PRO A 195 -3.79 11.80 -15.38
C PRO A 195 -4.66 11.33 -16.55
N GLY A 196 -5.92 11.01 -16.28
CA GLY A 196 -6.87 10.65 -17.32
C GLY A 196 -6.78 11.71 -18.43
N LYS A 197 -6.54 11.29 -19.67
CA LYS A 197 -6.51 12.21 -20.82
C LYS A 197 -7.81 13.02 -20.77
N LYS A 198 -7.70 14.35 -20.64
CA LYS A 198 -8.81 15.25 -20.89
C LYS A 198 -9.30 14.96 -22.31
N ARG A 199 -10.43 14.30 -22.47
CA ARG A 199 -11.18 14.38 -23.74
C ARG A 199 -11.65 15.82 -23.82
N ALA A 200 -11.08 16.59 -24.74
CA ALA A 200 -11.64 17.86 -25.13
C ALA A 200 -13.05 17.58 -25.67
N MET A 201 -14.08 18.09 -24.98
CA MET A 201 -15.39 18.23 -25.59
C MET A 201 -15.25 19.26 -26.70
N ASN A 202 -15.22 18.81 -27.95
CA ASN A 202 -15.48 19.69 -29.08
C ASN A 202 -16.95 20.11 -28.99
N GLN A 203 -17.18 21.32 -28.49
CA GLN A 203 -18.41 22.06 -28.77
C GLN A 203 -18.30 22.60 -30.20
N ASN A 204 -18.70 21.79 -31.18
CA ASN A 204 -19.22 22.34 -32.43
C ASN A 204 -20.73 22.38 -32.27
N MET A 205 -21.23 23.57 -31.91
CA MET A 205 -22.61 23.95 -32.16
C MET A 205 -22.74 24.21 -33.65
N GLU A 206 -23.60 23.43 -34.31
CA GLU A 206 -24.44 23.91 -35.42
C GLU A 206 -25.83 24.20 -34.84
#